data_AF-A0A958Q8S2-F1
#
_entry.id   AF-A0A958Q8S2-F1
#
_cell.length_a   1.000
_cell.length_b   1.000
_cell.length_c   1.000
_cell.angle_alpha   90.00
_cell.angle_beta   90.00
_cell.angle_gamma   90.00
#
_symmetry.space_group_name_H-M   'P 1'
#
loop_
_entity.id
_entity.type
_entity.pdbx_description
1 polymer ?
#
loop_
_entity_poly.entity_id
_entity_poly.type
_entity_poly.pdbx_seq_one_letter_code
_entity_poly.pdbx_strand_id
1 'polypeptide(L)'
;MSNAGDNLPRKVQVKALVSSRYDALYASHELLCGERPASWDDRVSGADVIATENDVKITLQSDGQQSPPVPGQTLMLRSGDDAQGYTWTLYGIRS
;
A
#
# COMPACT_ATOMS: atom_id res chain seq x y z
N MET A 1 16.93 -19.14 -0.17
CA MET A 1 15.70 -19.97 -0.17
C MET A 1 14.64 -19.17 -0.91
N SER A 2 14.41 -19.48 -2.18
CA SER A 2 13.36 -18.84 -2.98
C SER A 2 12.03 -19.43 -2.55
N ASN A 3 11.21 -18.65 -1.82
CA ASN A 3 9.86 -19.08 -1.50
C ASN A 3 9.09 -19.26 -2.81
N ALA A 4 8.49 -20.45 -2.97
CA ALA A 4 7.56 -20.70 -4.04
C ALA A 4 6.40 -19.69 -3.96
N GLY A 5 6.18 -18.88 -5.01
CA GLY A 5 4.89 -18.24 -5.23
C GLY A 5 4.83 -16.73 -5.43
N ASP A 6 5.80 -16.08 -6.08
CA ASP A 6 5.54 -14.79 -6.75
C ASP A 6 4.76 -15.00 -8.07
N ASN A 7 3.65 -15.74 -8.00
CA ASN A 7 2.68 -15.81 -9.10
C ASN A 7 1.91 -14.49 -9.13
N LEU A 8 2.48 -13.51 -9.82
CA LEU A 8 1.83 -12.24 -10.11
C LEU A 8 1.09 -12.33 -11.46
N PRO A 9 -0.05 -11.65 -11.62
CA PRO A 9 -0.68 -10.78 -10.63
C PRO A 9 -1.44 -11.57 -9.53
N ARG A 10 -1.41 -11.09 -8.28
CA ARG A 10 -2.14 -11.71 -7.15
C ARG A 10 -2.97 -10.71 -6.37
N LYS A 11 -4.13 -11.16 -5.88
CA LYS A 11 -5.00 -10.37 -5.01
C LYS A 11 -4.53 -10.47 -3.56
N VAL A 12 -4.58 -9.35 -2.83
CA VAL A 12 -4.34 -9.31 -1.39
C VAL A 12 -5.41 -8.46 -0.72
N GLN A 13 -5.81 -8.86 0.49
CA GLN A 13 -6.76 -8.13 1.32
C GLN A 13 -6.00 -7.39 2.42
N VAL A 14 -6.21 -6.08 2.52
CA VAL A 14 -5.54 -5.22 3.50
C VAL A 14 -6.24 -5.39 4.85
N LYS A 15 -5.49 -5.85 5.85
CA LYS A 15 -5.93 -5.91 7.25
C LYS A 15 -5.59 -4.61 7.97
N ALA A 16 -4.38 -4.10 7.77
CA ALA A 16 -3.92 -2.84 8.37
C ALA A 16 -2.89 -2.12 7.50
N LEU A 17 -2.90 -0.79 7.56
CA LEU A 17 -1.76 0.04 7.16
C LEU A 17 -0.78 0.10 8.34
N VAL A 18 0.42 -0.44 8.15
CA VAL A 18 1.45 -0.57 9.19
C VAL A 18 2.36 0.66 9.22
N SER A 19 2.73 1.14 8.03
CA SER A 19 3.47 2.39 7.86
C SER A 19 3.11 2.99 6.51
N SER A 20 3.25 4.30 6.39
CA SER A 20 3.02 5.03 5.16
C SER A 20 4.13 6.01 4.87
N ARG A 21 4.29 6.32 3.59
CA ARG A 21 5.08 7.48 3.15
C ARG A 21 4.62 8.81 3.75
N TYR A 22 3.42 8.89 4.33
CA TYR A 22 2.88 10.09 4.99
C TYR A 22 2.84 9.99 6.53
N ASP A 23 3.55 9.05 7.16
CA ASP A 23 3.48 8.84 8.63
C ASP A 23 3.77 10.10 9.45
N ALA A 24 4.67 10.98 8.99
CA ALA A 24 4.96 12.25 9.65
C ALA A 24 3.73 13.20 9.68
N LEU A 25 2.95 13.22 8.59
CA LEU A 25 1.73 14.03 8.47
C LEU A 25 0.57 13.44 9.29
N TYR A 26 0.54 12.12 9.43
CA TYR A 26 -0.40 11.45 10.33
C TYR A 26 -0.08 11.77 11.79
N ALA A 27 1.19 11.76 12.17
CA ALA A 27 1.63 12.10 13.53
C ALA A 27 1.39 13.57 13.88
N SER A 28 1.53 14.49 12.92
CA SER A 28 1.23 15.92 13.10
C SER A 28 -0.27 16.24 13.06
N HIS A 29 -1.13 15.27 12.73
CA HIS A 29 -2.58 15.46 12.52
C HIS A 29 -2.93 16.40 11.35
N GLU A 30 -2.02 16.55 10.39
CA GLU A 30 -2.27 17.30 9.15
C GLU A 30 -3.00 16.44 8.09
N LEU A 31 -2.95 15.11 8.23
CA LEU A 31 -3.72 14.15 7.44
C LEU A 31 -4.33 13.05 8.32
N LEU A 32 -5.47 12.51 7.90
CA LEU A 32 -6.01 11.29 8.51
C LEU A 32 -5.33 10.05 7.91
N CYS A 33 -5.21 8.98 8.69
CA CYS A 33 -4.62 7.72 8.23
C CYS A 33 -5.34 7.18 6.99
N GLY A 34 -4.59 6.85 5.94
CA GLY A 34 -5.13 6.42 4.65
C GLY A 34 -5.43 7.55 3.67
N GLU A 35 -5.35 8.81 4.11
CA GLU A 35 -5.42 9.96 3.23
C GLU A 35 -4.08 10.27 2.59
N ARG A 36 -4.15 11.06 1.53
CA ARG A 36 -3.01 11.68 0.86
C ARG A 36 -3.24 13.19 0.79
N PRO A 37 -2.19 14.02 0.66
CA PRO A 37 -2.34 15.45 0.46
C PRO A 37 -3.29 15.81 -0.70
N ALA A 38 -4.13 16.81 -0.47
CA ALA A 38 -5.05 17.32 -1.49
C ALA A 38 -4.28 18.00 -2.63
N SER A 39 -3.27 18.82 -2.29
CA SER A 39 -2.33 19.40 -3.24
C SER A 39 -1.54 18.32 -3.97
N TRP A 40 -1.28 18.51 -5.26
CA TRP A 40 -0.42 17.62 -6.02
C TRP A 40 1.05 17.77 -5.65
N ASP A 41 1.47 18.99 -5.31
CA ASP A 41 2.88 19.31 -5.01
C ASP A 41 3.36 18.70 -3.70
N ASP A 42 2.43 18.44 -2.77
CA ASP A 42 2.73 17.82 -1.47
C ASP A 42 2.72 16.29 -1.52
N ARG A 43 2.28 15.70 -2.65
CA ARG A 43 2.27 14.25 -2.81
C ARG A 43 3.68 13.75 -3.10
N VAL A 44 4.08 12.72 -2.38
CA VAL A 44 5.41 12.14 -2.52
C VAL A 44 5.31 10.70 -3.02
N SER A 45 6.31 10.28 -3.79
CA SER A 45 6.56 8.87 -4.05
C SER A 45 7.16 8.19 -2.82
N GLY A 46 7.08 6.88 -2.77
CA GLY A 46 7.63 6.10 -1.67
C GLY A 46 6.89 4.79 -1.50
N ALA A 47 7.00 4.20 -0.32
CA ALA A 47 6.38 2.93 -0.02
C ALA A 47 5.41 3.04 1.16
N ASP A 48 4.32 2.29 1.08
CA ASP A 48 3.50 1.94 2.23
C ASP A 48 3.78 0.49 2.62
N VAL A 49 3.65 0.15 3.90
CA VAL A 49 3.68 -1.24 4.36
C VAL A 49 2.33 -1.60 4.90
N ILE A 50 1.75 -2.69 4.40
CA ILE A 50 0.49 -3.22 4.90
C ILE A 50 0.72 -4.55 5.61
N ALA A 51 -0.18 -4.87 6.55
CA ALA A 51 -0.43 -6.24 6.95
C ALA A 51 -1.64 -6.76 6.16
N THR A 52 -1.53 -7.97 5.63
CA THR A 52 -2.64 -8.65 4.95
C THR A 52 -3.49 -9.45 5.94
N GLU A 53 -4.66 -9.92 5.52
CA GLU A 53 -5.51 -10.83 6.33
C GLU A 53 -4.81 -12.13 6.73
N ASN A 54 -3.78 -12.53 5.97
CA ASN A 54 -2.96 -13.71 6.29
C ASN A 54 -1.74 -13.37 7.18
N ASP A 55 -1.74 -12.19 7.82
CA ASP A 55 -0.67 -11.68 8.69
C ASP A 55 0.71 -11.54 8.00
N VAL A 56 0.74 -11.52 6.66
CA VAL A 56 1.94 -11.22 5.88
C VAL A 56 2.08 -9.71 5.74
N LYS A 57 3.27 -9.17 6.01
CA LYS A 57 3.62 -7.78 5.72
C LYS A 57 4.09 -7.64 4.28
N ILE A 58 3.57 -6.64 3.57
CA ILE A 58 3.91 -6.39 2.17
C ILE A 58 4.25 -4.92 1.99
N THR A 59 5.39 -4.65 1.37
CA THR A 59 5.80 -3.31 0.94
C THR A 59 5.19 -3.00 -0.41
N LEU A 60 4.53 -1.84 -0.52
CA LEU A 60 3.77 -1.40 -1.68
C LEU A 60 4.37 -0.11 -2.21
N GLN A 61 4.91 -0.17 -3.42
CA GLN A 61 5.51 1.00 -4.08
C GLN A 61 4.41 1.91 -4.63
N SER A 62 4.56 3.22 -4.45
CA SER A 62 3.67 4.25 -4.96
C SER A 62 4.47 5.38 -5.60
N ASP A 63 3.95 5.89 -6.70
CA ASP A 63 4.43 7.10 -7.37
C ASP A 63 3.81 8.38 -6.77
N GLY A 64 3.10 8.27 -5.64
CA GLY A 64 2.42 9.38 -4.98
C GLY A 64 1.03 9.68 -5.51
N GLN A 65 0.62 9.04 -6.61
CA GLN A 65 -0.69 9.29 -7.20
C GLN A 65 -1.81 8.55 -6.48
N GLN A 66 -1.54 7.33 -5.98
CA GLN A 66 -2.52 6.57 -5.21
C GLN A 66 -2.63 7.11 -3.78
N SER A 67 -3.80 6.98 -3.16
CA SER A 67 -3.91 7.08 -1.70
C SER A 67 -3.29 5.84 -1.05
N PRO A 68 -2.72 5.94 0.16
CA PRO A 68 -2.29 4.76 0.91
C PRO A 68 -3.44 3.77 1.11
N PRO A 69 -3.18 2.45 1.08
CA PRO A 69 -4.22 1.47 1.29
C PRO A 69 -4.83 1.53 2.68
N VAL A 70 -6.12 1.27 2.79
CA VAL A 70 -6.85 1.22 4.08
C VAL A 70 -7.39 -0.16 4.39
N PRO A 71 -7.59 -0.50 5.68
CA PRO A 71 -8.21 -1.76 6.09
C PRO A 71 -9.49 -2.07 5.30
N GLY A 72 -9.62 -3.32 4.87
CA GLY A 72 -10.78 -3.78 4.10
C GLY A 72 -10.67 -3.55 2.57
N GLN A 73 -9.65 -2.88 2.07
CA GLN A 73 -9.40 -2.81 0.62
C GLN A 73 -8.81 -4.12 0.07
N THR A 74 -9.23 -4.47 -1.15
CA THR A 74 -8.59 -5.51 -1.94
C THR A 74 -7.66 -4.84 -2.96
N LEU A 75 -6.41 -5.29 -3.01
CA LEU A 75 -5.40 -4.81 -3.95
C LEU A 75 -5.01 -5.92 -4.92
N MET A 76 -4.55 -5.56 -6.11
CA MET A 76 -3.89 -6.44 -7.05
C MET A 76 -2.41 -6.07 -7.13
N LEU A 77 -1.54 -6.99 -6.69
CA LEU A 77 -0.09 -6.87 -6.90
C LEU A 77 0.23 -7.26 -8.34
N ARG A 78 1.01 -6.45 -9.05
CA ARG A 78 1.26 -6.60 -10.49
C ARG A 78 2.66 -7.10 -10.81
N SER A 79 3.67 -6.54 -10.13
CA SER A 79 5.08 -6.90 -10.27
C SER A 79 5.83 -6.60 -8.96
N GLY A 80 7.08 -7.03 -8.86
CA GLY A 80 7.94 -6.81 -7.69
C GLY A 80 8.10 -8.05 -6.83
N ASP A 81 8.75 -7.88 -5.68
CA ASP A 81 9.09 -8.95 -4.74
C ASP A 81 9.17 -8.40 -3.30
N ASP A 82 9.38 -9.29 -2.32
CA ASP A 82 9.49 -8.90 -0.91
C ASP A 82 10.70 -8.02 -0.58
N ALA A 83 11.75 -8.03 -1.42
CA ALA A 83 12.97 -7.26 -1.19
C ALA A 83 12.85 -5.81 -1.69
N GLN A 84 12.21 -5.60 -2.84
CA GLN A 84 12.05 -4.31 -3.49
C GLN A 84 10.66 -3.69 -3.27
N GLY A 85 9.70 -4.49 -2.82
CA GLY A 85 8.29 -4.14 -2.74
C GLY A 85 7.56 -4.37 -4.06
N TYR A 86 6.23 -4.30 -4.00
CA TYR A 86 5.35 -4.63 -5.11
C TYR A 86 4.74 -3.38 -5.72
N THR A 87 4.60 -3.37 -7.05
CA THR A 87 3.67 -2.46 -7.72
C THR A 87 2.26 -3.00 -7.58
N TRP A 88 1.28 -2.12 -7.42
CA TRP A 88 -0.08 -2.52 -7.10
C TRP A 88 -1.12 -1.62 -7.77
N THR A 89 -2.38 -2.03 -7.69
CA THR A 89 -3.55 -1.23 -8.03
C THR A 89 -4.73 -1.65 -7.15
N LEU A 90 -5.73 -0.77 -7.00
CA LEU A 90 -7.00 -1.15 -6.39
C LEU A 90 -7.67 -2.25 -7.20
N TYR A 91 -8.19 -3.27 -6.52
CA TYR A 91 -8.99 -4.32 -7.12
C TYR A 91 -10.47 -4.06 -6.86
N GLY A 92 -11.11 -3.34 -7.78
CA GLY A 92 -12.52 -2.95 -7.69
C GLY A 92 -12.78 -1.78 -6.75
N ILE A 93 -13.97 -1.20 -6.86
CA ILE A 93 -14.54 -0.27 -5.88
C ILE A 93 -15.59 -1.10 -5.12
N ARG A 94 -15.61 -1.04 -3.79
CA ARG A 94 -16.69 -1.66 -3.01
C ARG A 94 -18.03 -1.07 -3.49
N SER A 95 -18.90 -1.92 -4.00
CA SER A 95 -20.32 -1.63 -4.22
C SER A 95 -21.08 -1.63 -2.89
#